data_AF-A0AAW1GV01-F1
#
_entry.id   AF-A0AAW1GV01-F1
#
_cell.length_a   1.000
_cell.length_b   1.000
_cell.length_c   1.000
_cell.angle_alpha   90.00
_cell.angle_beta   90.00
_cell.angle_gamma   90.00
#
_symmetry.space_group_name_H-M   'P 1'
#
loop_
_entity.id
_entity.type
_entity.pdbx_description
1 polymer ?
#
loop_
_entity_poly.entity_id
_entity_poly.type
_entity_poly.pdbx_seq_one_letter_code
_entity_poly.pdbx_strand_id
1 'polypeptide(L)'
;MMNNSSIFCKLDASVNMSVRMGNGDVVKSKGKGAIVVATKSGTKYISDVLLSPNLAENLLSVAQMVKNGYSLIFKDNHCTIYDPDKKDIAKVDMENRGLSRKKSK
;
A
#
# COMPACT_ATOMS: atom_id res chain seq x y z
N MET A 1 -2.11 -6.04 17.63
CA MET A 1 -2.98 -4.85 17.44
C MET A 1 -2.12 -3.76 16.84
N MET A 2 -2.25 -3.46 15.54
CA MET A 2 -1.40 -2.46 14.87
C MET A 2 -2.26 -1.51 14.02
N ASN A 3 -3.16 -0.79 14.67
CA ASN A 3 -3.96 0.29 14.09
C ASN A 3 -3.23 1.65 14.15
N ASN A 4 -1.90 1.64 14.23
CA ASN A 4 -1.15 2.73 14.80
C ASN A 4 -0.92 3.82 13.75
N SER A 5 -1.69 4.91 13.84
CA SER A 5 -1.47 6.16 13.11
C SER A 5 -0.06 6.72 13.29
N SER A 6 0.71 6.23 14.28
CA SER A 6 2.09 6.62 14.56
C SER A 6 3.08 6.35 13.43
N ILE A 7 2.76 5.49 12.46
CA ILE A 7 3.62 5.29 11.28
C ILE A 7 3.51 6.44 10.26
N PHE A 8 2.47 7.26 10.38
CA PHE A 8 2.24 8.39 9.48
C PHE A 8 2.99 9.62 9.99
N CYS A 9 3.84 10.18 9.16
CA CYS A 9 4.48 11.47 9.45
C CYS A 9 3.52 12.64 9.20
N LYS A 10 2.50 12.43 8.36
CA LYS A 10 1.37 13.33 8.15
C LYS A 10 0.12 12.49 7.98
N LEU A 11 -0.93 12.76 8.73
CA LEU A 11 -2.21 12.08 8.63
C LEU A 11 -3.34 13.11 8.59
N ASP A 12 -4.14 13.07 7.54
CA ASP A 12 -5.41 13.76 7.45
C ASP A 12 -6.53 12.78 7.84
N ALA A 13 -7.01 12.91 9.06
CA ALA A 13 -8.10 12.10 9.60
C ALA A 13 -9.50 12.58 9.17
N SER A 14 -9.60 13.72 8.48
CA SER A 14 -10.88 14.17 7.91
C SER A 14 -11.29 13.31 6.70
N VAL A 15 -10.31 12.71 6.02
CA VAL A 15 -10.53 11.85 4.86
C VAL A 15 -11.09 10.50 5.29
N ASN A 16 -12.37 10.29 5.01
CA ASN A 16 -13.03 9.00 5.17
C ASN A 16 -13.47 8.50 3.80
N MET A 17 -12.83 7.45 3.28
CA MET A 17 -13.18 6.87 1.98
C MET A 17 -13.43 5.37 2.06
N SER A 18 -14.33 4.88 1.21
CA SER A 18 -14.57 3.45 1.05
C SER A 18 -13.71 2.90 -0.09
N VAL A 19 -12.87 1.92 0.22
CA VAL A 19 -11.95 1.27 -0.71
C VAL A 19 -12.54 -0.09 -1.08
N ARG A 20 -12.79 -0.30 -2.37
CA ARG A 20 -13.12 -1.62 -2.88
C ARG A 20 -11.84 -2.42 -3.06
N MET A 21 -11.76 -3.54 -2.35
CA MET A 21 -10.65 -4.49 -2.38
C MET A 21 -10.77 -5.41 -3.60
N GLY A 22 -9.65 -6.00 -4.00
CA GLY A 22 -9.62 -6.94 -5.14
C GLY A 22 -10.47 -8.20 -4.95
N ASN A 23 -10.78 -8.56 -3.70
CA ASN A 23 -11.69 -9.66 -3.35
C ASN A 23 -13.18 -9.25 -3.38
N GLY A 24 -13.49 -7.99 -3.68
CA GLY A 24 -14.84 -7.44 -3.74
C GLY A 24 -15.34 -6.83 -2.42
N ASP A 25 -14.60 -6.99 -1.33
CA ASP A 25 -14.96 -6.37 -0.05
C ASP A 25 -14.78 -4.85 -0.11
N VAL A 26 -15.52 -4.15 0.74
CA VAL A 26 -15.40 -2.70 0.89
C VAL A 26 -14.89 -2.39 2.28
N VAL A 27 -13.72 -1.77 2.35
CA VAL A 27 -13.08 -1.36 3.60
C VAL A 27 -13.18 0.16 3.74
N LYS A 28 -13.59 0.64 4.91
CA LYS A 28 -13.60 2.08 5.22
C LYS A 28 -12.24 2.51 5.75
N SER A 29 -11.64 3.52 5.14
CA SER A 29 -10.50 4.23 5.71
C SER A 29 -10.97 5.29 6.71
N LYS A 30 -10.14 5.58 7.71
CA LYS A 30 -10.31 6.64 8.71
C LYS A 30 -9.31 7.78 8.56
N GLY A 31 -8.56 7.79 7.46
CA GLY A 31 -7.60 8.84 7.18
C GLY A 31 -6.75 8.51 5.98
N LYS A 32 -6.07 9.54 5.48
CA LYS A 32 -5.10 9.45 4.41
C LYS A 32 -3.86 10.23 4.79
N GLY A 33 -2.69 9.71 4.49
CA GLY A 33 -1.47 10.36 4.94
C GLY A 33 -0.22 9.94 4.19
N ALA A 34 0.90 10.44 4.69
CA ALA A 34 2.22 10.06 4.22
C ALA A 34 2.93 9.27 5.33
N ILE A 35 3.65 8.24 4.92
CA ILE A 35 4.54 7.46 5.80
C ILE A 35 5.98 7.67 5.38
N VAL A 36 6.88 7.42 6.32
CA VAL A 36 8.31 7.40 6.08
C VAL A 36 8.78 5.97 6.18
N VAL A 37 9.41 5.47 5.12
CA VAL A 37 9.95 4.10 5.08
C VAL A 37 11.45 4.18 4.91
N ALA A 38 12.18 3.57 5.85
CA ALA A 38 13.61 3.34 5.70
C ALA A 38 13.81 2.19 4.71
N THR A 39 14.52 2.47 3.62
CA THR A 39 14.83 1.48 2.57
C THR A 39 16.33 1.32 2.44
N LYS A 40 16.79 0.27 1.74
CA LYS A 40 18.22 0.09 1.43
C LYS A 40 18.81 1.28 0.66
N SER A 41 17.97 1.95 -0.13
CA SER A 41 18.33 3.13 -0.92
C SER A 41 18.07 4.46 -0.17
N GLY A 42 17.90 4.40 1.15
CA GLY A 42 17.67 5.56 2.01
C GLY A 42 16.21 5.73 2.44
N THR A 43 15.92 6.85 3.09
CA THR A 43 14.59 7.17 3.58
C THR A 43 13.69 7.64 2.43
N LYS A 44 12.54 6.97 2.24
CA LYS A 44 11.55 7.31 1.21
C LYS A 44 10.25 7.78 1.85
N TYR A 45 9.67 8.82 1.26
CA TYR A 45 8.35 9.33 1.62
C TYR A 45 7.32 8.70 0.68
N ILE A 46 6.34 8.02 1.25
CA ILE A 46 5.24 7.43 0.49
C ILE A 46 3.98 8.18 0.87
N SER A 47 3.43 8.94 -0.07
CA SER A 47 2.17 9.67 0.09
C SER A 47 0.97 8.78 -0.22
N ASP A 48 -0.22 9.31 0.09
CA ASP A 48 -1.51 8.73 -0.28
C ASP A 48 -1.84 7.36 0.36
N VAL A 49 -1.20 7.04 1.49
CA VAL A 49 -1.44 5.82 2.26
C VAL A 49 -2.75 5.95 3.05
N LEU A 50 -3.58 4.90 3.04
CA LEU A 50 -4.88 4.90 3.70
C LEU A 50 -4.80 4.18 5.05
N LEU A 51 -5.22 4.87 6.12
CA LEU A 51 -5.39 4.27 7.43
C LEU A 51 -6.72 3.51 7.45
N SER A 52 -6.65 2.18 7.54
CA SER A 52 -7.83 1.32 7.57
C SER A 52 -7.81 0.47 8.83
N PRO A 53 -8.42 0.92 9.94
CA PRO A 53 -8.30 0.25 11.24
C PRO A 53 -8.95 -1.13 11.32
N ASN A 54 -9.76 -1.48 10.32
CA ASN A 54 -10.36 -2.81 10.19
C ASN A 54 -9.43 -3.79 9.46
N LEU A 55 -8.24 -3.35 9.03
CA LEU A 55 -7.20 -4.20 8.47
C LEU A 55 -6.08 -4.37 9.49
N ALA A 56 -5.46 -5.56 9.48
CA ALA A 56 -4.31 -5.84 10.31
C ALA A 56 -3.08 -5.00 9.91
N GLU A 57 -3.03 -4.56 8.65
CA GLU A 57 -1.95 -3.81 8.05
C GLU A 57 -2.47 -2.66 7.20
N ASN A 58 -1.67 -1.61 7.05
CA ASN A 58 -1.99 -0.50 6.16
C ASN A 58 -1.81 -0.91 4.71
N LEU A 59 -2.70 -0.42 3.84
CA LEU A 59 -2.65 -0.75 2.41
C LEU A 59 -1.96 0.36 1.63
N LEU A 60 -1.04 -0.07 0.76
CA LEU A 60 -0.48 0.79 -0.27
C LEU A 60 -1.10 0.44 -1.62
N SER A 61 -1.61 1.44 -2.32
CA SER A 61 -2.23 1.23 -3.62
C SER A 61 -1.17 1.09 -4.71
N VAL A 62 -1.17 -0.05 -5.41
CA VAL A 62 -0.31 -0.29 -6.59
C VAL A 62 -0.51 0.81 -7.64
N ALA A 63 -1.76 1.20 -7.92
CA ALA A 63 -2.06 2.22 -8.91
C ALA A 63 -1.44 3.58 -8.56
N GLN A 64 -1.42 3.94 -7.27
CA GLN A 64 -0.80 5.18 -6.80
C GLN A 64 0.72 5.14 -6.87
N MET A 65 1.32 4.00 -6.52
CA MET A 65 2.77 3.81 -6.66
C MET A 65 3.21 3.99 -8.11
N VAL A 66 2.52 3.35 -9.06
CA VAL A 66 2.79 3.51 -10.49
C VAL A 66 2.61 4.96 -10.93
N LYS A 67 1.55 5.64 -10.48
CA LYS A 67 1.33 7.07 -10.77
C LYS A 67 2.47 7.96 -10.26
N ASN A 68 3.09 7.59 -9.14
CA ASN A 68 4.22 8.30 -8.54
C ASN A 68 5.59 7.84 -9.07
N GLY A 69 5.62 7.11 -10.19
CA GLY A 69 6.85 6.70 -10.89
C GLY A 69 7.55 5.47 -10.32
N TYR A 70 6.96 4.79 -9.34
CA TYR A 70 7.49 3.52 -8.84
C TYR A 70 7.17 2.40 -9.81
N SER A 71 8.11 1.46 -9.94
CA SER A 71 7.90 0.22 -10.70
C SER A 71 7.77 -0.97 -9.76
N LEU A 72 6.79 -1.84 -9.99
CA LEU A 72 6.58 -3.06 -9.22
C LEU A 72 6.75 -4.27 -10.13
N ILE A 73 7.63 -5.20 -9.74
CA ILE A 73 7.86 -6.46 -10.45
C ILE A 73 7.39 -7.61 -9.56
N PHE A 74 6.32 -8.27 -10.00
CA PHE A 74 5.79 -9.46 -9.35
C PHE A 74 6.36 -10.70 -10.05
N LYS A 75 7.28 -11.40 -9.39
CA LYS A 75 7.96 -12.58 -9.95
C LYS A 75 8.40 -13.53 -8.84
N ASP A 76 8.38 -14.84 -9.11
CA ASP A 76 8.94 -15.87 -8.22
C ASP A 76 8.38 -15.80 -6.79
N ASN A 77 7.08 -15.51 -6.63
CA ASN A 77 6.40 -15.29 -5.35
C ASN A 77 6.90 -14.08 -4.51
N HIS A 78 7.56 -13.13 -5.15
CA HIS A 78 7.97 -11.86 -4.54
C HIS A 78 7.47 -10.66 -5.34
N CYS A 79 7.27 -9.54 -4.64
CA CYS A 79 7.12 -8.22 -5.24
C CYS A 79 8.38 -7.40 -4.99
N THR A 80 9.10 -7.02 -6.04
CA THR A 80 10.21 -6.08 -5.97
C THR A 80 9.72 -4.69 -6.36
N ILE A 81 10.01 -3.69 -5.54
CA ILE A 81 9.62 -2.30 -5.75
C ILE A 81 10.87 -1.49 -6.08
N TYR A 82 10.80 -0.73 -7.16
CA TYR A 82 11.81 0.22 -7.59
C TYR A 82 11.29 1.64 -7.49
N ASP A 83 12.17 2.55 -7.08
CA ASP A 83 11.89 3.99 -7.11
C ASP A 83 11.99 4.56 -8.54
N PRO A 84 11.64 5.85 -8.76
CA PRO A 84 11.72 6.47 -10.08
C PRO A 84 13.14 6.49 -10.68
N ASP A 85 14.18 6.41 -9.85
CA ASP A 85 15.59 6.30 -10.28
C ASP A 85 16.00 4.85 -10.59
N LYS A 86 15.04 3.92 -10.59
CA LYS A 86 15.21 2.48 -10.85
C LYS A 86 16.09 1.76 -9.82
N LYS A 87 16.23 2.30 -8.61
CA LYS A 87 16.90 1.63 -7.49
C LYS A 87 15.91 0.74 -6.77
N ASP A 88 16.35 -0.46 -6.37
CA ASP A 88 15.52 -1.31 -5.54
C ASP A 88 15.36 -0.69 -4.15
N ILE A 89 14.12 -0.66 -3.66
CA ILE A 89 13.80 -0.10 -2.35
C ILE A 89 13.20 -1.13 -1.41
N ALA A 90 12.51 -2.13 -1.96
CA ALA A 90 11.94 -3.21 -1.18
C ALA A 90 11.79 -4.46 -2.03
N LYS A 91 11.94 -5.60 -1.38
CA LYS A 91 11.54 -6.91 -1.89
C LYS A 91 10.66 -7.55 -0.82
N VAL A 92 9.42 -7.84 -1.17
CA VAL A 92 8.39 -8.31 -0.23
C VAL A 92 7.93 -9.68 -0.69
N ASP A 93 7.89 -10.64 0.23
CA ASP A 93 7.34 -11.96 -0.03
C ASP A 93 5.83 -11.83 -0.23
N MET A 94 5.31 -12.39 -1.32
CA MET A 94 3.87 -12.42 -1.54
C MET A 94 3.28 -13.59 -0.78
N GLU A 95 2.25 -13.32 0.03
CA GLU A 95 1.40 -14.38 0.52
C GLU A 95 0.56 -14.96 -0.61
N ASN A 96 0.54 -16.28 -0.75
CA ASN A 96 -0.26 -16.96 -1.77
C ASN A 96 -1.73 -17.02 -1.37
N ARG A 97 -2.38 -15.85 -1.31
CA ARG A 97 -3.83 -15.71 -1.15
C ARG A 97 -4.42 -15.49 -2.54
N GLY A 98 -5.01 -16.54 -3.11
CA GLY A 98 -5.63 -16.46 -4.43
C GLY A 98 -6.63 -15.31 -4.52
N LEU A 99 -6.50 -14.48 -5.56
CA LEU A 99 -7.50 -13.46 -5.88
C LEU A 99 -8.72 -14.13 -6.47
N SER A 100 -9.83 -14.17 -5.73
CA SER A 100 -11.09 -14.69 -6.25
C SER A 100 -11.73 -13.66 -7.16
N ARG A 101 -11.66 -13.87 -8.49
CA ARG A 101 -12.38 -13.05 -9.47
C ARG A 101 -13.85 -13.46 -9.46
N LYS A 102 -14.74 -12.65 -8.91
CA LYS A 102 -16.17 -12.75 -9.23
C LYS A 102 -16.33 -12.30 -10.69
N LYS A 103 -16.66 -13.23 -11.59
CA LYS A 103 -17.04 -12.88 -12.96
C LYS A 103 -18.25 -11.94 -12.87
N SER A 104 -18.11 -10.72 -13.39
CA SER A 104 -19.28 -9.87 -13.60
C SER A 104 -20.16 -10.57 -14.65
N LYS A 105 -21.41 -10.85 -14.29
CA LYS A 105 -22.44 -11.20 -15.27
C LYS A 105 -22.73 -10.01 -16.16
#